data_AF-A0A3A4RNB7-F1
#
_entry.id   AF-A0A3A4RNB7-F1
#
_cell.length_a   1.000
_cell.length_b   1.000
_cell.length_c   1.000
_cell.angle_alpha   90.00
_cell.angle_beta   90.00
_cell.angle_gamma   90.00
#
_symmetry.space_group_name_H-M   'P 1'
#
loop_
_entity.id
_entity.type
_entity.pdbx_description
1 polymer ?
#
loop_
_entity_poly.entity_id
_entity_poly.type
_entity_poly.pdbx_seq_one_letter_code
_entity_poly.pdbx_strand_id
1 'polypeptide(L)'
;MMSHWNHRVIKRHDKKVHITTFQIHEVYYDDDNKIESWTASPVEPMGESMAELRKDLQYFVEALEKPVLEEKIQNGQEILVEINQSAR
;
A
#
# COMPACT_ATOMS: atom_id res chain seq x y z
N MET A 1 -4.34 -19.41 0.36
CA MET A 1 -3.83 -18.75 -0.86
C MET A 1 -2.30 -18.92 -0.83
N MET A 2 -1.55 -18.51 -1.85
CA MET A 2 -0.08 -18.42 -1.69
C MET A 2 0.26 -17.00 -1.23
N SER A 3 1.25 -16.87 -0.36
CA SER A 3 1.76 -15.59 0.07
C SER A 3 2.22 -14.76 -1.12
N HIS A 4 1.96 -13.46 -1.07
CA HIS A 4 2.17 -12.58 -2.21
C HIS A 4 2.35 -11.13 -1.80
N TRP A 5 2.99 -10.36 -2.68
CA TRP A 5 3.08 -8.90 -2.58
C TRP A 5 2.01 -8.25 -3.44
N ASN A 6 1.47 -7.13 -2.98
CA ASN A 6 0.52 -6.33 -3.74
C ASN A 6 0.77 -4.84 -3.54
N HIS A 7 0.53 -4.04 -4.58
CA HIS A 7 0.56 -2.60 -4.46
C HIS A 7 -0.72 -2.12 -3.77
N ARG A 8 -0.58 -1.32 -2.72
CA ARG A 8 -1.70 -0.73 -1.96
C ARG A 8 -1.44 0.74 -1.69
N VAL A 9 -2.52 1.52 -1.68
CA VAL A 9 -2.48 2.90 -1.18
C VAL A 9 -2.49 2.87 0.35
N ILE A 10 -1.46 3.44 0.95
CA ILE A 10 -1.38 3.70 2.39
C ILE A 10 -1.57 5.20 2.63
N LYS A 11 -2.51 5.53 3.53
CA LYS A 11 -2.69 6.86 4.07
C LYS A 11 -1.74 7.05 5.24
N ARG A 12 -0.91 8.09 5.17
CA ARG A 12 -0.05 8.52 6.27
C ARG A 12 -0.42 9.90 6.77
N HIS A 13 -0.27 10.10 8.07
CA HIS A 13 -0.45 11.39 8.70
C HIS A 13 0.85 11.81 9.40
N ASP A 14 1.53 12.79 8.83
CA ASP A 14 2.69 13.39 9.47
C ASP A 14 2.22 14.38 10.53
N LYS A 15 2.40 14.00 11.80
CA LYS A 15 2.01 14.82 12.96
C LYS A 15 2.86 16.07 13.14
N LYS A 16 4.09 16.12 12.61
CA LYS A 16 4.99 17.26 12.75
C LYS A 16 4.62 18.40 11.82
N VAL A 17 4.26 18.07 10.57
CA VAL A 17 3.88 19.05 9.56
C VAL A 17 2.36 19.14 9.33
N HIS A 18 1.57 18.32 10.03
CA HIS A 18 0.11 18.26 9.93
C HIS A 18 -0.40 18.00 8.50
N ILE A 19 0.32 17.17 7.73
CA ILE A 19 -0.03 16.81 6.36
C ILE A 19 -0.46 15.35 6.31
N THR A 20 -1.53 15.09 5.57
CA THR A 20 -1.92 13.74 5.18
C THR A 20 -1.50 13.46 3.75
N THR A 21 -0.83 12.33 3.54
CA THR A 21 -0.40 11.85 2.23
C THR A 21 -1.05 10.50 1.91
N PHE A 22 -1.20 10.22 0.62
CA PHE A 22 -1.61 8.92 0.09
C PHE A 22 -0.47 8.43 -0.79
N GLN A 23 0.07 7.27 -0.46
CA GLN A 23 1.31 6.78 -1.07
C GLN A 23 1.15 5.32 -1.44
N ILE A 24 1.79 4.87 -2.52
CA ILE A 24 1.76 3.47 -2.93
C ILE A 24 2.94 2.74 -2.28
N HIS A 25 2.63 1.62 -1.64
CA HIS A 25 3.59 0.73 -1.00
C HIS A 25 3.37 -0.70 -1.50
N GLU A 26 4.41 -1.52 -1.38
CA GLU A 26 4.25 -2.97 -1.51
C GLU A 26 3.83 -3.52 -0.14
N VAL A 27 2.77 -4.32 -0.15
CA VAL A 27 2.19 -4.94 1.04
C VAL A 27 2.23 -6.45 0.86
N TYR A 28 2.85 -7.14 1.81
CA TYR A 28 2.96 -8.59 1.85
C TYR A 28 1.79 -9.19 2.60
N TYR A 29 1.15 -10.16 1.95
CA TYR A 29 0.07 -10.98 2.49
C TYR A 29 0.58 -12.40 2.71
N ASP A 30 0.31 -12.95 3.89
CA ASP A 30 0.58 -14.35 4.22
C ASP A 30 -0.37 -15.32 3.48
N ASP A 31 -0.21 -16.63 3.71
CA ASP A 31 -1.03 -17.67 3.08
C ASP A 31 -2.52 -17.62 3.49
N ASP A 32 -2.81 -16.98 4.64
CA ASP A 32 -4.15 -16.70 5.17
C ASP A 32 -4.72 -15.36 4.64
N ASN A 33 -4.00 -14.69 3.73
CA ASN A 33 -4.34 -13.39 3.16
C ASN A 33 -4.40 -12.26 4.21
N LYS A 34 -3.60 -12.35 5.28
CA LYS A 34 -3.40 -11.29 6.27
C LYS A 34 -2.16 -10.49 5.94
N ILE A 35 -2.21 -9.19 6.21
CA ILE A 35 -1.05 -8.31 6.06
C ILE A 35 -0.04 -8.63 7.15
N GLU A 36 1.17 -9.00 6.75
CA GLU A 36 2.27 -9.31 7.67
C GLU A 36 3.41 -8.28 7.57
N SER A 37 3.61 -7.64 6.41
CA SER A 37 4.66 -6.63 6.23
C SER A 37 4.34 -5.65 5.09
N TRP A 38 5.00 -4.50 5.07
CA TRP A 38 4.95 -3.52 3.98
C TRP A 38 6.23 -2.70 3.90
N THR A 39 6.49 -2.07 2.75
CA THR A 39 7.67 -1.23 2.57
C THR A 39 7.63 0.00 3.48
N ALA A 40 8.77 0.34 4.10
CA ALA A 40 8.86 1.51 4.98
C ALA A 40 8.63 2.84 4.22
N SER A 41 9.15 2.93 3.01
CA SER A 41 8.98 4.06 2.09
C SER A 41 8.06 3.70 0.94
N PRO A 42 7.36 4.70 0.35
CA PRO A 42 6.61 4.45 -0.87
C PRO A 42 7.53 4.06 -2.01
N VAL A 43 6.99 3.28 -2.94
CA VAL A 43 7.73 2.76 -4.09
C VAL A 43 7.49 3.61 -5.34
N GLU A 44 8.48 3.65 -6.20
CA GLU A 44 8.42 4.29 -7.52
C GLU A 44 8.22 3.20 -8.59
N PRO A 45 7.48 3.48 -9.68
CA PRO A 45 7.32 2.50 -10.75
C PRO A 45 8.65 2.26 -11.48
N MET A 46 8.95 1.01 -11.79
CA MET A 46 10.23 0.60 -12.36
C MET A 46 10.06 -0.46 -13.47
N GLY A 47 10.96 -0.44 -14.45
CA GLY A 47 11.09 -1.52 -15.43
C GLY A 47 12.40 -1.40 -16.20
N GLU A 48 12.96 -2.52 -16.63
CA GLU A 48 14.18 -2.56 -17.47
C GLU A 48 13.86 -2.24 -18.95
N SER A 49 12.56 -2.16 -19.26
CA SER A 49 12.04 -1.70 -20.55
C SER A 49 10.82 -0.81 -20.40
N MET A 50 10.49 -0.07 -21.47
CA MET A 50 9.26 0.73 -21.55
C MET A 50 7.98 -0.12 -21.46
N ALA A 51 8.04 -1.42 -21.76
CA ALA A 51 6.90 -2.31 -21.61
C ALA A 51 6.71 -2.71 -20.13
N GLU A 52 7.80 -3.02 -19.44
CA GLU A 52 7.80 -3.36 -18.02
C GLU A 52 7.39 -2.16 -17.16
N LEU A 53 7.94 -0.97 -17.41
CA LEU A 53 7.55 0.24 -16.68
C LEU A 53 6.06 0.56 -16.85
N ARG A 54 5.50 0.35 -18.05
CA ARG A 54 4.05 0.51 -18.27
C ARG A 54 3.22 -0.51 -17.50
N LYS A 55 3.70 -1.76 -17.43
CA LYS A 55 3.06 -2.82 -16.65
C LYS A 55 3.09 -2.49 -15.15
N ASP A 56 4.20 -1.95 -14.68
CA ASP A 56 4.33 -1.57 -13.26
C ASP A 56 3.42 -0.38 -12.90
N LEU A 57 3.34 0.62 -13.78
CA LEU A 57 2.35 1.69 -13.68
C LEU A 57 0.90 1.18 -13.65
N GLN A 58 0.58 0.10 -14.38
CA GLN A 58 -0.76 -0.51 -14.32
C GLN A 58 -1.06 -1.07 -12.93
N TYR A 59 -0.11 -1.74 -12.27
CA TYR A 59 -0.28 -2.20 -10.90
C TYR A 59 -0.52 -1.05 -9.91
N PHE A 60 0.13 0.09 -10.12
CA PHE A 60 -0.09 1.28 -9.30
C PHE A 60 -1.49 1.85 -9.50
N VAL A 61 -1.99 1.88 -10.73
CA VAL A 61 -3.38 2.29 -11.02
C VAL A 61 -4.38 1.31 -10.41
N GLU A 62 -4.13 0.00 -10.51
CA GLU A 62 -4.98 -1.03 -9.88
C GLU A 62 -5.03 -0.89 -8.34
N ALA A 63 -3.97 -0.37 -7.71
CA ALA A 63 -3.95 -0.10 -6.28
C ALA A 63 -4.98 0.97 -5.86
N LEU A 64 -5.32 1.90 -6.76
CA LEU A 64 -6.31 2.97 -6.50
C LEU A 64 -7.75 2.43 -6.41
N GLU A 65 -8.02 1.26 -7.00
CA GLU A 65 -9.32 0.60 -6.99
C GLU A 65 -9.53 -0.29 -5.74
N LYS A 66 -8.52 -0.39 -4.87
CA LYS A 66 -8.55 -1.19 -3.64
C LYS A 66 -8.83 -0.29 -2.42
N PRO A 67 -9.36 -0.83 -1.30
CA PRO A 67 -9.50 -0.07 -0.07
C PRO A 67 -8.17 0.56 0.36
N VAL A 68 -8.22 1.82 0.80
CA VAL A 68 -7.05 2.50 1.36
C VAL A 68 -6.68 1.85 2.68
N LEU A 69 -5.38 1.69 2.93
CA LEU A 69 -4.85 1.20 4.19
C LEU A 69 -4.42 2.37 5.08
N GLU A 70 -4.57 2.23 6.39
CA GLU A 70 -4.07 3.19 7.38
C GLU A 70 -3.26 2.47 8.45
N GLU A 71 -2.09 3.02 8.79
CA GLU A 71 -1.24 2.53 9.87
C GLU A 71 -1.90 2.80 11.23
N LYS A 72 -2.01 1.75 12.05
CA LYS A 72 -2.51 1.82 13.43
C LYS A 72 -1.60 1.05 14.36
N ILE A 73 -1.63 1.43 15.64
CA ILE A 73 -0.95 0.68 16.70
C ILE A 73 -1.99 -0.21 17.37
N GLN A 74 -1.78 -1.52 17.32
CA GLN A 74 -2.56 -2.52 18.05
C GLN A 74 -1.62 -3.36 18.90
N ASN A 75 -1.86 -3.43 20.21
CA ASN A 75 -1.03 -4.16 21.17
C ASN A 75 0.47 -3.81 21.11
N GLY A 76 0.80 -2.55 20.80
CA GLY A 76 2.19 -2.08 20.68
C GLY A 76 2.88 -2.44 19.36
N GLN A 77 2.16 -3.07 18.42
CA GLN A 77 2.64 -3.37 17.08
C GLN A 77 1.94 -2.48 16.05
N GLU A 78 2.69 -2.05 15.04
CA GLU A 78 2.10 -1.38 13.89
C GLU A 78 1.40 -2.41 13.00
N ILE A 79 0.20 -2.07 12.54
CA ILE A 79 -0.59 -2.86 11.61
C ILE A 79 -1.22 -1.94 10.55
N LEU A 80 -1.54 -2.51 9.39
CA LEU A 80 -2.38 -1.85 8.39
C LEU A 80 -3.82 -2.33 8.51
N VAL A 81 -4.76 -1.40 8.49
CA VAL A 81 -6.20 -1.70 8.43
C VAL A 81 -6.83 -1.04 7.23
N GLU A 82 -7.80 -1.72 6.62
CA GLU A 82 -8.60 -1.14 5.55
C GLU A 82 -9.53 -0.06 6.10
N ILE A 83 -9.53 1.08 5.43
CA ILE A 83 -10.46 2.18 5.67
C ILE A 83 -11.32 2.36 4.42
N ASN A 84 -12.63 2.17 4.57
CA ASN A 84 -13.57 2.49 3.51
C ASN A 84 -13.63 4.01 3.38
N GLN A 85 -13.03 4.55 2.33
CA GLN A 85 -13.44 5.85 1.85
C GLN A 85 -14.66 5.61 0.99
N SER A 86 -15.78 6.25 1.33
CA SER A 86 -16.83 6.50 0.36
C SER A 86 -16.16 7.24 -0.79
N ALA A 87 -15.94 6.54 -1.90
CA ALA A 87 -15.45 7.13 -3.14
C ALA A 87 -16.25 8.41 -3.40
N ARG A 88 -15.54 9.52 -3.57
CA ARG A 88 -16.17 10.75 -4.04
C ARG A 88 -16.75 10.55 -5.42
#